data_AF-A0A1H1F1W8-F1
#
_entry.id   AF-A0A1H1F1W8-F1
#
_cell.length_a   1.000
_cell.length_b   1.000
_cell.length_c   1.000
_cell.angle_alpha   90.00
_cell.angle_beta   90.00
_cell.angle_gamma   90.00
#
_symmetry.space_group_name_H-M   'P 1'
#
loop_
_entity.id
_entity.type
_entity.pdbx_description
1 polymer ?
#
loop_
_entity_poly.entity_id
_entity_poly.type
_entity_poly.pdbx_seq_one_letter_code
_entity_poly.pdbx_strand_id
1 'polypeptide(L)'
;MHKKTIRIGLIVVIGLTLVLFVTLTSGNDGAGDSLTQEEVESGLDLQKNGANGTYTVNLISGDFGQESEGKVLNDTDCTPDEEGISRCHNDIELVDSNKEVTIVNPHNMKNNRCLRPGETVHLSRSQNGKVTVKLMEL
;
A
#
# COMPACT_ATOMS: atom_id res chain seq x y z
N MET A 1 35.00 -70.41 -35.26
CA MET A 1 35.95 -69.30 -35.05
C MET A 1 35.98 -68.43 -36.31
N HIS A 2 36.01 -67.09 -36.15
CA HIS A 2 35.91 -66.02 -37.17
C HIS A 2 34.48 -65.57 -37.51
N LYS A 3 34.12 -64.29 -37.57
CA LYS A 3 34.62 -63.01 -37.02
C LYS A 3 33.41 -62.06 -37.10
N LYS A 4 33.22 -61.22 -36.09
CA LYS A 4 32.10 -60.28 -35.89
C LYS A 4 31.97 -59.27 -37.04
N THR A 5 30.73 -58.95 -37.43
CA THR A 5 30.32 -57.58 -37.82
C THR A 5 28.84 -57.40 -37.47
N ILE A 6 28.57 -56.93 -36.26
CA ILE A 6 27.23 -56.52 -35.81
C ILE A 6 27.01 -55.08 -36.29
N ARG A 7 25.96 -54.85 -37.07
CA ARG A 7 25.42 -53.51 -37.36
C ARG A 7 24.47 -53.13 -36.22
N ILE A 8 24.85 -52.12 -35.45
CA ILE A 8 23.97 -51.38 -34.52
C ILE A 8 24.17 -49.92 -34.96
N GLY A 9 23.19 -49.20 -35.51
CA GLY A 9 21.78 -49.21 -35.14
C GLY A 9 21.55 -48.05 -34.18
N LEU A 10 21.37 -46.86 -34.77
CA LEU A 10 20.59 -45.73 -34.24
C LEU A 10 20.69 -45.47 -32.72
N ILE A 11 21.65 -44.65 -32.29
CA ILE A 11 21.57 -43.98 -30.99
C ILE A 11 20.70 -42.73 -31.18
N VAL A 12 19.42 -42.88 -30.89
CA VAL A 12 18.51 -41.76 -30.65
C VAL A 12 18.93 -41.11 -29.33
N VAL A 13 19.69 -40.03 -29.40
CA VAL A 13 19.92 -39.14 -28.26
C VAL A 13 18.69 -38.25 -28.14
N ILE A 14 17.61 -38.76 -27.53
CA ILE A 14 16.56 -37.89 -27.02
C ILE A 14 17.14 -37.25 -25.77
N GLY A 15 17.54 -35.99 -25.91
CA GLY A 15 18.03 -35.15 -24.83
C GLY A 15 16.98 -35.08 -23.72
N LEU A 16 17.34 -35.63 -22.57
CA LEU A 16 16.65 -35.39 -21.31
C LEU A 16 17.00 -33.97 -20.86
N THR A 17 16.40 -32.95 -21.47
CA THR A 17 16.42 -31.60 -20.89
C THR A 17 15.37 -31.56 -19.80
N LEU A 18 15.78 -31.95 -18.60
CA LEU A 18 15.11 -31.61 -17.35
C LEU A 18 15.17 -30.07 -17.23
N VAL A 19 14.19 -29.39 -17.81
CA VAL A 19 13.98 -27.97 -17.57
C VAL A 19 13.44 -27.88 -16.15
N LEU A 20 14.36 -27.77 -15.18
CA LEU A 20 14.04 -27.39 -13.82
C LEU A 20 13.53 -25.96 -13.89
N PHE A 21 12.21 -25.79 -14.00
CA PHE A 21 11.56 -24.53 -13.70
C PHE A 21 11.72 -24.31 -12.19
N VAL A 22 12.86 -23.75 -11.78
CA VAL A 22 13.00 -23.14 -10.47
C VAL A 22 12.15 -21.87 -10.55
N THR A 23 10.88 -21.99 -10.19
CA THR A 23 10.11 -20.82 -9.79
C THR A 23 10.78 -20.29 -8.53
N LEU A 24 11.67 -19.30 -8.71
CA LEU A 24 12.04 -18.37 -7.65
C LEU A 24 10.74 -17.66 -7.25
N THR A 25 10.03 -18.24 -6.29
CA THR A 25 9.07 -17.48 -5.50
C THR A 25 9.92 -16.52 -4.69
N SER A 26 10.11 -15.31 -5.22
CA SER A 26 10.55 -14.18 -4.40
C SER A 26 9.63 -14.13 -3.19
N GLY A 27 10.19 -14.44 -2.02
CA GLY A 27 9.53 -14.17 -0.76
C GLY A 27 9.33 -12.67 -0.68
N ASN A 28 8.09 -12.22 -0.89
CA ASN A 28 7.67 -10.88 -0.53
C ASN A 28 7.19 -10.96 0.92
N ASP A 29 8.15 -10.99 1.83
CA ASP A 29 7.88 -10.88 3.26
C ASP A 29 7.33 -9.48 3.55
N GLY A 30 6.04 -9.40 3.88
CA GLY A 30 5.41 -8.24 4.51
C GLY A 30 4.59 -7.32 3.60
N ALA A 31 3.40 -7.78 3.18
CA ALA A 31 2.30 -6.87 2.84
C ALA A 31 1.08 -7.36 3.61
N GLY A 32 0.77 -6.71 4.74
CA GLY A 32 -0.61 -6.73 5.22
C GLY A 32 -1.45 -6.14 4.09
N ASP A 33 -2.47 -6.87 3.65
CA ASP A 33 -3.30 -6.55 2.48
C ASP A 33 -3.79 -5.09 2.59
N SER A 34 -3.14 -4.18 1.86
CA SER A 34 -3.49 -2.77 1.94
C SER A 34 -4.72 -2.56 1.07
N LEU A 35 -5.75 -1.94 1.67
CA LEU A 35 -6.99 -1.70 0.97
C LEU A 35 -6.77 -0.79 -0.24
N THR A 36 -7.52 -1.02 -1.30
CA THR A 36 -7.63 -0.08 -2.41
C THR A 36 -8.37 1.19 -1.97
N GLN A 37 -8.20 2.27 -2.73
CA GLN A 37 -8.91 3.52 -2.46
C GLN A 37 -10.43 3.32 -2.44
N GLU A 38 -10.95 2.52 -3.38
CA GLU A 38 -12.37 2.22 -3.49
C GLU A 38 -12.90 1.48 -2.25
N GLU A 39 -12.14 0.54 -1.69
CA GLU A 39 -12.51 -0.19 -0.47
C GLU A 39 -12.51 0.71 0.77
N VAL A 40 -11.59 1.67 0.85
CA VAL A 40 -11.55 2.66 1.93
C VAL A 40 -12.76 3.60 1.85
N GLU A 41 -13.04 4.14 0.66
CA GLU A 41 -14.16 5.05 0.41
C GLU A 41 -15.52 4.36 0.50
N SER A 42 -15.58 3.04 0.27
CA SER A 42 -16.81 2.27 0.39
C SER A 42 -17.40 2.35 1.81
N GLY A 43 -18.64 2.87 1.87
CA GLY A 43 -19.37 3.12 3.12
C GLY A 43 -18.90 4.34 3.92
N LEU A 44 -17.93 5.12 3.43
CA LEU A 44 -17.46 6.35 4.06
C LEU A 44 -18.29 7.54 3.56
N ASP A 45 -18.78 8.36 4.49
CA ASP A 45 -19.41 9.65 4.15
C ASP A 45 -18.32 10.69 3.88
N LEU A 46 -17.88 10.80 2.62
CA LEU A 46 -16.82 11.74 2.20
C LEU A 46 -17.17 13.21 2.46
N GLN A 47 -18.46 13.53 2.60
CA GLN A 47 -18.90 14.87 2.95
C GLN A 47 -18.60 15.24 4.41
N LYS A 48 -18.43 14.23 5.27
CA LYS A 48 -18.12 14.38 6.69
C LYS A 48 -16.71 13.92 7.08
N ASN A 49 -16.01 13.18 6.22
CA ASN A 49 -14.65 12.74 6.52
C ASN A 49 -13.74 13.95 6.78
N GLY A 50 -12.99 13.95 7.89
CA GLY A 50 -12.25 15.11 8.38
C GLY A 50 -12.97 15.93 9.46
N ALA A 51 -14.24 15.65 9.75
CA ALA A 51 -14.96 16.32 10.83
C ALA A 51 -14.24 16.11 12.17
N ASN A 52 -14.13 17.20 12.95
CA ASN A 52 -13.39 17.23 14.21
C ASN A 52 -11.92 16.77 14.06
N GLY A 53 -11.33 16.99 12.88
CA GLY A 53 -9.95 16.64 12.54
C GLY A 53 -9.67 15.13 12.51
N THR A 54 -10.68 14.29 12.31
CA THR A 54 -10.52 12.85 12.18
C THR A 54 -10.84 12.40 10.76
N TYR A 55 -9.89 11.73 10.11
CA TYR A 55 -9.93 11.33 8.72
C TYR A 55 -9.77 9.80 8.63
N THR A 56 -10.68 9.12 7.96
CA THR A 56 -10.43 7.77 7.46
C THR A 56 -9.70 7.89 6.12
N VAL A 57 -8.55 7.25 6.00
CA VAL A 57 -7.62 7.42 4.89
C VAL A 57 -7.17 6.08 4.34
N ASN A 58 -6.63 6.09 3.13
CA ASN A 58 -5.97 4.93 2.55
C ASN A 58 -4.47 5.02 2.80
N LEU A 59 -3.85 3.93 3.27
CA LEU A 59 -2.41 3.82 3.40
C LEU A 59 -1.84 3.16 2.13
N ILE A 60 -1.16 3.95 1.30
CA ILE A 60 -0.69 3.48 -0.02
C ILE A 60 0.79 3.11 -0.03
N SER A 61 1.56 3.49 1.00
CA SER A 61 2.97 3.15 1.17
C SER A 61 3.39 3.18 2.63
N GLY A 62 4.42 2.39 2.97
CA GLY A 62 4.94 2.25 4.32
C GLY A 62 4.09 1.33 5.20
N ASP A 63 4.54 1.15 6.43
CA ASP A 63 3.82 0.36 7.44
C ASP A 63 4.08 0.90 8.83
N PHE A 64 3.09 0.72 9.69
CA PHE A 64 3.15 1.03 11.11
C PHE A 64 2.34 -0.01 11.87
N GLY A 65 2.55 -0.05 13.19
CA GLY A 65 1.84 -0.99 14.06
C GLY A 65 0.35 -0.65 14.19
N GLN A 66 -0.19 -0.95 15.37
CA GLN A 66 -1.60 -0.69 15.66
C GLN A 66 -1.90 0.82 15.76
N GLU A 67 -0.96 1.57 16.35
CA GLU A 67 -1.04 3.02 16.53
C GLU A 67 0.35 3.64 16.35
N SER A 68 0.42 4.90 15.94
CA SER A 68 1.65 5.68 15.87
C SER A 68 1.35 7.18 15.88
N GLU A 69 2.27 8.00 16.39
CA GLU A 69 2.24 9.44 16.16
C GLU A 69 3.13 9.80 14.98
N GLY A 70 2.72 10.83 14.24
CA GLY A 70 3.47 11.29 13.08
C GLY A 70 3.32 12.76 12.80
N LYS A 71 4.19 13.28 11.95
CA LYS A 71 4.19 14.65 11.47
C LYS A 71 3.96 14.68 9.97
N VAL A 72 2.96 15.44 9.53
CA VAL A 72 2.65 15.63 8.11
C VAL A 72 3.79 16.40 7.45
N LEU A 73 4.33 15.86 6.36
CA LEU A 73 5.45 16.45 5.63
C LEU A 73 5.00 17.30 4.44
N ASN A 74 3.93 16.88 3.76
CA ASN A 74 3.42 17.53 2.56
C ASN A 74 1.89 17.41 2.42
N ASP A 75 1.34 18.20 1.50
CA ASP A 75 -0.05 18.17 1.04
C ASP A 75 -0.09 18.30 -0.49
N THR A 76 0.00 17.17 -1.18
CA THR A 76 0.09 17.12 -2.65
C THR A 76 -1.18 16.55 -3.28
N ASP A 77 -1.38 16.76 -4.58
CA ASP A 77 -2.53 16.25 -5.34
C ASP A 77 -3.90 16.61 -4.75
N CYS A 78 -3.99 17.79 -4.13
CA CYS A 78 -5.15 18.24 -3.39
C CYS A 78 -6.29 18.83 -4.22
N THR A 79 -6.25 18.77 -5.55
CA THR A 79 -7.29 19.38 -6.38
C THR A 79 -8.62 18.64 -6.18
N PRO A 80 -9.70 19.31 -5.75
CA PRO A 80 -10.99 18.65 -5.56
C PRO A 80 -11.65 18.33 -6.90
N ASP A 81 -12.44 17.26 -6.93
CA ASP A 81 -13.33 16.93 -8.04
C ASP A 81 -14.59 17.83 -8.08
N GLU A 82 -15.50 17.54 -9.01
CA GLU A 82 -16.72 18.33 -9.23
C GLU A 82 -17.64 18.35 -7.99
N GLU A 83 -17.58 17.33 -7.14
CA GLU A 83 -18.34 17.23 -5.88
C GLU A 83 -17.64 17.97 -4.72
N GLY A 84 -16.42 18.45 -4.94
CA GLY A 84 -15.58 19.10 -3.94
C GLY A 84 -14.72 18.12 -3.15
N ILE A 85 -14.68 16.85 -3.53
CA ILE A 85 -13.87 15.83 -2.84
C ILE A 85 -12.43 15.92 -3.33
N SER A 86 -11.52 16.16 -2.41
CA SER A 86 -10.08 16.05 -2.64
C SER A 86 -9.57 14.72 -2.13
N ARG A 87 -8.54 14.20 -2.79
CA ARG A 87 -7.83 12.96 -2.44
C ARG A 87 -6.35 13.26 -2.26
N CYS A 88 -6.05 14.27 -1.42
CA CYS A 88 -4.69 14.70 -1.16
C CYS A 88 -3.78 13.52 -0.79
N HIS A 89 -2.57 13.55 -1.31
CA HIS A 89 -1.48 12.70 -0.88
C HIS A 89 -0.72 13.41 0.25
N ASN A 90 -0.55 12.70 1.37
CA ASN A 90 0.24 13.19 2.50
C ASN A 90 1.30 12.15 2.85
N ASP A 91 2.56 12.57 2.85
CA ASP A 91 3.64 11.83 3.50
C ASP A 91 3.69 12.21 4.98
N ILE A 92 3.86 11.22 5.85
CA ILE A 92 3.86 11.38 7.30
C ILE A 92 5.09 10.68 7.87
N GLU A 93 5.94 11.44 8.55
CA GLU A 93 7.08 10.91 9.30
C GLU A 93 6.59 10.42 10.67
N LEU A 94 6.78 9.13 10.96
CA LEU A 94 6.41 8.48 12.22
C LEU A 94 7.45 8.77 13.30
N VAL A 95 7.03 9.40 14.40
CA VAL A 95 7.91 9.92 15.45
C VAL A 95 8.78 8.83 16.09
N ASP A 96 8.21 7.66 16.35
CA ASP A 96 8.91 6.60 17.09
C ASP A 96 9.95 5.85 16.26
N SER A 97 9.85 5.91 14.93
CA SER A 97 10.65 5.07 14.03
C SER A 97 11.43 5.84 12.97
N ASN A 98 11.17 7.15 12.81
CA ASN A 98 11.65 7.97 11.69
C ASN A 98 11.40 7.30 10.32
N LYS A 99 10.36 6.47 10.23
CA LYS A 99 9.88 5.91 8.98
C LYS A 99 8.81 6.82 8.40
N GLU A 100 8.65 6.76 7.10
CA GLU A 100 7.61 7.49 6.40
C GLU A 100 6.47 6.55 5.99
N VAL A 101 5.25 7.07 6.04
CA VAL A 101 4.07 6.46 5.43
C VAL A 101 3.41 7.46 4.50
N THR A 102 2.85 6.97 3.38
CA THR A 102 2.09 7.79 2.45
C THR A 102 0.63 7.41 2.50
N ILE A 103 -0.24 8.40 2.66
CA ILE A 103 -1.68 8.22 2.67
C ILE A 103 -2.38 8.99 1.55
N VAL A 104 -3.58 8.52 1.18
CA VAL A 104 -4.56 9.29 0.40
C VAL A 104 -5.71 9.66 1.31
N ASN A 105 -5.99 10.97 1.42
CA ASN A 105 -6.99 11.52 2.34
C ASN A 105 -8.23 12.04 1.60
N PRO A 106 -9.26 11.19 1.36
CA PRO A 106 -10.47 11.58 0.65
C PRO A 106 -11.40 12.41 1.55
N HIS A 107 -11.66 13.68 1.23
CA HIS A 107 -12.60 14.51 2.00
C HIS A 107 -13.16 15.68 1.18
N ASN A 108 -14.36 16.16 1.53
CA ASN A 108 -14.87 17.38 0.94
C ASN A 108 -14.16 18.63 1.48
N MET A 109 -13.37 19.30 0.63
CA MET A 109 -12.59 20.49 1.00
C MET A 109 -13.45 21.70 1.38
N LYS A 110 -14.72 21.73 0.97
CA LYS A 110 -15.66 22.80 1.34
C LYS A 110 -16.13 22.66 2.80
N ASN A 111 -16.08 21.45 3.34
CA ASN A 111 -16.57 21.13 4.68
C ASN A 111 -15.42 20.95 5.68
N ASN A 112 -14.36 20.26 5.27
CA ASN A 112 -13.20 19.95 6.09
C ASN A 112 -11.94 20.32 5.30
N ARG A 113 -10.96 20.97 5.93
CA ARG A 113 -9.70 21.31 5.26
C ARG A 113 -8.79 20.09 5.14
N CYS A 114 -7.82 20.16 4.23
CA CYS A 114 -6.75 19.18 4.16
C CYS A 114 -5.85 19.22 5.41
N LEU A 115 -5.15 18.11 5.64
CA LEU A 115 -3.96 18.08 6.49
C LEU A 115 -2.88 18.98 5.88
N ARG A 116 -2.09 19.64 6.73
CA ARG A 116 -1.07 20.60 6.32
C ARG A 116 0.32 20.16 6.78
N PRO A 117 1.37 20.54 6.04
CA PRO A 117 2.75 20.33 6.48
C PRO A 117 2.99 20.89 7.88
N GLY A 118 3.65 20.10 8.72
CA GLY A 118 3.99 20.45 10.10
C GLY A 118 3.00 20.01 11.16
N GLU A 119 1.78 19.57 10.78
CA GLU A 119 0.77 19.12 11.74
C GLU A 119 1.13 17.77 12.36
N THR A 120 0.90 17.65 13.67
CA THR A 120 1.04 16.38 14.40
C THR A 120 -0.27 15.62 14.36
N VAL A 121 -0.18 14.34 14.02
CA VAL A 121 -1.32 13.44 13.90
C VAL A 121 -1.08 12.14 14.66
N HIS A 122 -2.17 11.54 15.10
CA HIS A 122 -2.21 10.16 15.59
C HIS A 122 -2.84 9.26 14.53
N LEU A 123 -2.11 8.21 14.15
CA LEU A 123 -2.53 7.19 13.19
C LEU A 123 -2.98 5.95 13.96
N SER A 124 -4.08 5.34 13.55
CA SER A 124 -4.55 4.06 14.07
C SER A 124 -5.14 3.17 12.98
N ARG A 125 -4.91 1.85 13.09
CA ARG A 125 -5.41 0.85 12.13
C ARG A 125 -6.64 0.12 12.70
N SER A 126 -7.76 0.06 12.00
CA SER A 126 -8.88 -0.77 12.47
C SER A 126 -8.69 -2.25 12.09
N GLN A 127 -9.47 -3.15 12.71
CA GLN A 127 -9.40 -4.60 12.47
C GLN A 127 -9.68 -5.00 11.01
N ASN A 128 -10.36 -4.15 10.25
CA ASN A 128 -10.64 -4.33 8.83
C ASN A 128 -9.60 -3.66 7.91
N GLY A 129 -8.45 -3.21 8.45
CA GLY A 129 -7.35 -2.65 7.67
C GLY A 129 -7.45 -1.17 7.33
N LYS A 130 -8.59 -0.50 7.58
CA LYS A 130 -8.72 0.96 7.37
C LYS A 130 -7.81 1.72 8.33
N VAL A 131 -7.30 2.85 7.88
CA VAL A 131 -6.46 3.74 8.72
C VAL A 131 -7.26 4.99 9.08
N THR A 132 -7.16 5.40 10.33
CA THR A 132 -7.66 6.69 10.80
C THR A 132 -6.49 7.58 11.16
N VAL A 133 -6.57 8.84 10.76
CA VAL A 133 -5.63 9.90 11.09
C VAL A 133 -6.38 10.97 11.86
N LYS A 134 -5.92 11.30 13.06
CA LYS A 134 -6.53 12.30 13.93
C LYS A 134 -5.53 13.43 14.21
N LEU A 135 -5.94 14.67 13.94
CA LEU A 135 -5.18 15.85 14.36
C LEU A 135 -5.09 15.93 15.88
N MET A 136 -3.88 16.14 16.38
CA MET A 136 -3.63 16.28 17.82
C MET A 136 -3.93 17.69 18.34
N GLU A 137 -3.89 18.69 17.45
CA GLU A 137 -4.23 20.08 17.73
C GLU A 137 -5.21 20.57 16.64
N LEU A 138 -6.35 21.15 17.05
CA LEU A 138 -7.43 21.63 16.17
C LEU A 138 -7.42 23.14 15.99
#